data_AF-U7UZE4-F1
#
_entry.id   AF-U7UZE4-F1
#
_cell.length_a   1.000
_cell.length_b   1.000
_cell.length_c   1.000
_cell.angle_alpha   90.00
_cell.angle_beta   90.00
_cell.angle_gamma   90.00
#
_symmetry.space_group_name_H-M   'P 1'
#
loop_
_entity.id
_entity.type
_entity.pdbx_description
1 polymer ?
#
loop_
_entity_poly.entity_id
_entity_poly.type
_entity_poly.pdbx_seq_one_letter_code
_entity_poly.pdbx_strand_id
1 'polypeptide(L)'
;MKILREILEDAKNKIVKLNGERLCNQTSNSCGCCNWDYSLISLDEKREIVEFLRKNNEVKEKVLKNKLEESVCYFHDKELGKCLIYKLRPICCRYISYKIYEKDDCFKTCSPLEPCRKSCSTVIRLEKKDVRIEKYPLKSYQLNDERYYFIDDKVIEEYKEYKNKQNVKLNSVIEEIKK
;
A
#
# COMPACT_ATOMS: atom_id res chain seq x y z
N MET A 1 15.00 1.88 -2.23
CA MET A 1 13.76 1.92 -1.40
C MET A 1 13.54 3.24 -0.68
N LYS A 2 14.53 3.79 0.06
CA LYS A 2 14.39 5.06 0.79
C LYS A 2 13.88 6.22 -0.08
N ILE A 3 14.53 6.47 -1.22
CA ILE A 3 14.17 7.53 -2.18
C ILE A 3 12.71 7.39 -2.64
N LEU A 4 12.31 6.20 -3.08
CA LEU A 4 10.93 5.96 -3.52
C LEU A 4 9.90 6.26 -2.41
N ARG A 5 10.19 5.87 -1.16
CA ARG A 5 9.30 6.20 -0.03
C ARG A 5 9.22 7.70 0.22
N GLU A 6 10.33 8.42 0.11
CA GLU A 6 10.36 9.89 0.25
C GLU A 6 9.51 10.56 -0.83
N ILE A 7 9.70 10.19 -2.11
CA ILE A 7 8.89 10.71 -3.23
C ILE A 7 7.40 10.46 -3.00
N LEU A 8 7.04 9.24 -2.61
CA LEU A 8 5.63 8.87 -2.40
C LEU A 8 5.04 9.54 -1.16
N GLU A 9 5.82 9.73 -0.09
CA GLU A 9 5.37 10.44 1.11
C GLU A 9 5.17 11.93 0.83
N ASP A 10 6.06 12.56 0.08
CA ASP A 10 5.90 13.95 -0.35
C ASP A 10 4.68 14.14 -1.23
N ALA A 11 4.45 13.23 -2.18
CA ALA A 11 3.26 13.22 -3.02
C ALA A 11 1.99 13.03 -2.17
N LYS A 12 2.01 12.08 -1.22
CA LYS A 12 0.93 11.85 -0.25
C LYS A 12 0.61 13.13 0.52
N ASN A 13 1.62 13.77 1.11
CA ASN A 13 1.44 14.98 1.91
C ASN A 13 0.86 16.14 1.10
N LYS A 14 1.26 16.29 -0.17
CA LYS A 14 0.65 17.27 -1.08
C LYS A 14 -0.81 16.94 -1.35
N ILE A 15 -1.12 15.67 -1.63
CA ILE A 15 -2.51 15.24 -1.86
C ILE A 15 -3.37 15.46 -0.62
N VAL A 16 -2.88 15.17 0.59
CA VAL A 16 -3.61 15.41 1.83
C VAL A 16 -3.95 16.89 1.99
N LYS A 17 -3.04 17.80 1.64
CA LYS A 17 -3.32 19.25 1.65
C LYS A 17 -4.38 19.66 0.62
N LEU A 18 -4.45 18.97 -0.52
CA LEU A 18 -5.34 19.31 -1.63
C LEU A 18 -6.73 18.66 -1.53
N ASN A 19 -6.79 17.41 -1.05
CA ASN A 19 -7.98 16.55 -1.03
C ASN A 19 -8.47 16.19 0.37
N GLY A 20 -7.68 16.45 1.41
CA GLY A 20 -7.85 15.80 2.72
C GLY A 20 -7.24 14.39 2.79
N GLU A 21 -7.16 13.84 4.00
CA GLU A 21 -6.61 12.49 4.23
C GLU A 21 -7.57 11.44 3.66
N ARG A 22 -7.08 10.59 2.76
CA ARG A 22 -7.84 9.45 2.22
C ARG A 22 -7.65 8.24 3.11
N LEU A 23 -8.66 7.96 3.91
CA LEU A 23 -8.73 6.75 4.72
C LEU A 23 -9.11 5.57 3.81
N CYS A 24 -8.12 4.78 3.41
CA CYS A 24 -8.41 3.44 2.95
C CYS A 24 -8.51 2.53 4.16
N ASN A 25 -9.56 1.73 4.27
CA ASN A 25 -9.59 0.70 5.30
C ASN A 25 -8.57 -0.41 5.02
N GLN A 26 -7.87 -0.43 3.90
CA GLN A 26 -6.61 -1.18 3.85
C GLN A 26 -5.52 -0.42 4.63
N THR A 27 -5.47 0.91 4.62
CA THR A 27 -4.56 1.72 5.46
C THR A 27 -4.86 1.64 6.96
N SER A 28 -6.14 1.50 7.36
CA SER A 28 -6.59 1.51 8.77
C SER A 28 -7.27 0.24 9.29
N ASN A 29 -7.66 -0.74 8.47
CA ASN A 29 -8.22 -2.02 8.94
C ASN A 29 -7.28 -3.22 8.74
N SER A 30 -7.44 -4.13 9.70
CA SER A 30 -7.11 -5.56 9.76
C SER A 30 -7.47 -6.43 8.54
N CYS A 31 -8.15 -5.91 7.52
CA CYS A 31 -8.67 -6.73 6.43
C CYS A 31 -7.72 -6.78 5.22
N GLY A 32 -6.91 -7.85 5.19
CA GLY A 32 -6.67 -8.60 3.95
C GLY A 32 -5.44 -8.26 3.12
N CYS A 33 -4.83 -7.07 3.20
CA CYS A 33 -3.70 -6.76 2.30
C CYS A 33 -2.45 -7.65 2.52
N CYS A 34 -2.28 -8.20 3.72
CA CYS A 34 -1.18 -9.11 4.06
C CYS A 34 -1.60 -10.57 4.22
N ASN A 35 -2.90 -10.89 4.06
CA ASN A 35 -3.38 -12.27 4.23
C ASN A 35 -3.30 -13.09 2.95
N TRP A 36 -3.19 -12.41 1.82
CA TRP A 36 -3.17 -13.05 0.54
C TRP A 36 -1.71 -13.13 0.10
N ASP A 37 -1.30 -14.33 -0.31
CA ASP A 37 -0.11 -14.58 -1.14
C ASP A 37 -0.06 -13.73 -2.43
N TYR A 38 -1.06 -12.87 -2.67
CA TYR A 38 -1.15 -11.88 -3.73
C TYR A 38 -0.17 -10.71 -3.60
N SER A 39 0.23 -10.33 -2.38
CA SER A 39 1.14 -9.18 -2.22
C SER A 39 2.57 -9.61 -2.54
N LEU A 40 2.95 -9.42 -3.81
CA LEU A 40 4.33 -9.48 -4.23
C LEU A 40 5.06 -8.24 -3.70
N ILE A 41 6.08 -8.48 -2.89
CA ILE A 41 7.01 -7.46 -2.39
C ILE A 41 8.34 -7.59 -3.14
N SER A 42 9.12 -6.53 -3.09
CA SER A 42 10.52 -6.60 -3.56
C SER A 42 11.41 -7.35 -2.57
N LEU A 43 12.54 -7.86 -3.05
CA LEU A 43 13.59 -8.43 -2.18
C LEU A 43 14.10 -7.42 -1.15
N ASP A 44 14.19 -6.14 -1.53
CA ASP A 44 14.61 -5.07 -0.62
C ASP A 44 13.60 -4.88 0.52
N GLU A 45 12.30 -4.85 0.23
CA GLU A 45 11.26 -4.78 1.28
C GLU A 45 11.31 -6.00 2.19
N LYS A 46 11.49 -7.19 1.63
CA LYS A 46 11.62 -8.41 2.42
C LYS A 46 12.78 -8.28 3.41
N ARG A 47 13.96 -7.88 2.93
CA ARG A 47 15.17 -7.72 3.76
C ARG A 47 14.92 -6.71 4.88
N GLU A 48 14.37 -5.54 4.56
CA GLU A 48 14.08 -4.51 5.55
C GLU A 48 13.09 -4.99 6.63
N ILE A 49 12.04 -5.72 6.25
CA ILE A 49 11.07 -6.26 7.21
C ILE A 49 11.73 -7.34 8.09
N VAL A 50 12.50 -8.26 7.50
CA VAL A 50 13.21 -9.31 8.25
C VAL A 50 14.19 -8.70 9.25
N GLU A 51 15.01 -7.73 8.83
CA GLU A 51 15.95 -7.03 9.71
C GLU A 51 15.24 -6.31 10.85
N PHE A 52 14.11 -5.67 10.58
CA PHE A 52 13.30 -5.04 11.61
C PHE A 52 12.78 -6.05 12.63
N LEU A 53 12.22 -7.17 12.17
CA LEU A 53 11.71 -8.21 13.07
C LEU A 53 12.82 -8.85 13.90
N ARG A 54 14.00 -9.10 13.31
CA ARG A 54 15.17 -9.61 14.04
C ARG A 54 15.68 -8.66 15.14
N LYS A 55 15.49 -7.35 14.95
CA LYS A 55 15.87 -6.32 15.94
C LYS A 55 14.78 -6.05 16.99
N ASN A 56 13.55 -6.52 16.77
CA ASN A 56 12.39 -6.24 17.62
C ASN A 56 11.69 -7.54 18.03
N ASN A 57 12.23 -8.22 19.04
CA ASN A 57 11.75 -9.54 19.48
C ASN A 57 10.26 -9.56 19.87
N GLU A 58 9.77 -8.54 20.59
CA GLU A 58 8.34 -8.47 20.97
C GLU A 58 7.44 -8.45 19.73
N VAL A 59 7.82 -7.68 18.71
CA VAL A 59 7.06 -7.60 17.45
C VAL A 59 7.16 -8.91 16.69
N LYS A 60 8.34 -9.54 16.64
CA LYS A 60 8.55 -10.85 16.03
C LYS A 60 7.65 -11.92 16.67
N GLU A 61 7.62 -12.00 18.00
CA GLU A 61 6.79 -12.96 18.75
C GLU A 61 5.30 -12.76 18.46
N LYS A 62 4.82 -11.51 18.50
CA LYS A 62 3.43 -11.18 18.14
C LYS A 62 3.10 -11.62 16.70
N VAL A 63 3.98 -11.33 15.75
CA VAL A 63 3.80 -11.74 14.34
C VAL A 63 3.73 -13.26 14.19
N LEU A 64 4.61 -14.00 14.86
CA LEU A 64 4.62 -15.46 14.83
C LEU A 64 3.38 -16.06 15.50
N LYS A 65 2.96 -15.51 16.65
CA LYS A 65 1.72 -15.89 17.33
C LYS A 65 0.51 -15.68 16.42
N ASN A 66 0.39 -14.49 15.82
CA ASN A 66 -0.71 -14.19 14.89
C ASN A 66 -0.75 -15.16 13.70
N LYS A 67 0.42 -15.61 13.21
CA LYS A 67 0.49 -16.62 12.14
C LYS A 67 -0.02 -17.99 12.61
N LEU A 68 0.34 -18.41 13.83
CA LEU A 68 -0.12 -19.68 14.41
C LEU A 68 -1.64 -19.69 14.64
N GLU A 69 -2.20 -18.54 15.02
CA GLU A 69 -3.65 -18.35 15.23
C GLU A 69 -4.42 -18.13 13.92
N GLU A 70 -3.78 -18.30 12.75
CA GLU A 70 -4.38 -18.07 11.42
C GLU A 70 -5.07 -16.71 11.30
N SER A 71 -4.55 -15.69 12.00
CA SER A 71 -5.14 -14.36 11.95
C SER A 71 -5.11 -13.80 10.54
N VAL A 72 -6.17 -13.05 10.19
CA VAL A 72 -6.34 -12.43 8.86
C VAL A 72 -5.22 -11.45 8.48
N CYS A 73 -4.37 -11.05 9.41
CA CYS A 73 -3.16 -10.32 9.09
C CYS A 73 -2.16 -10.60 10.22
N TYR A 74 -1.09 -11.34 9.92
CA TYR A 74 -0.09 -11.63 10.94
C TYR A 74 0.74 -10.41 11.36
N PHE A 75 0.73 -9.33 10.58
CA PHE A 75 1.35 -8.05 10.96
C PHE A 75 0.39 -7.09 11.69
N HIS A 76 -0.82 -7.52 12.06
CA HIS A 76 -1.77 -6.65 12.75
C HIS A 76 -1.80 -6.92 14.24
N ASP A 77 -1.69 -5.85 15.03
CA ASP A 77 -1.97 -5.87 16.45
C ASP A 77 -3.46 -5.52 16.65
N LYS A 78 -4.26 -6.53 17.01
CA LYS A 78 -5.71 -6.38 17.21
C LYS A 78 -6.03 -5.54 18.45
N GLU A 79 -5.22 -5.65 19.49
CA GLU A 79 -5.42 -4.93 20.76
C GLU A 79 -5.16 -3.44 20.56
N LEU A 80 -4.12 -3.10 19.81
CA LEU A 80 -3.73 -1.72 19.53
C LEU A 80 -4.34 -1.15 18.25
N GLY A 81 -5.10 -1.95 17.50
CA GLY A 81 -5.72 -1.53 16.24
C GLY A 81 -4.72 -1.04 15.19
N LYS A 82 -3.47 -1.52 15.19
CA LYS A 82 -2.40 -0.97 14.32
C LYS A 82 -1.59 -2.04 13.58
N CYS A 83 -0.87 -1.63 12.55
CA CYS A 83 0.08 -2.50 11.83
C CYS A 83 1.45 -2.47 12.51
N LEU A 84 1.96 -3.64 12.87
CA LEU A 84 3.25 -3.85 13.53
C LEU A 84 4.45 -3.42 12.67
N ILE A 85 4.31 -3.45 11.35
CA ILE A 85 5.33 -3.03 10.39
C ILE A 85 4.93 -1.75 9.64
N TYR A 86 4.06 -0.90 10.20
CA TYR A 86 3.45 0.23 9.47
C TYR A 86 4.44 1.07 8.65
N LYS A 87 5.61 1.39 9.23
CA LYS A 87 6.65 2.18 8.55
C LYS A 87 7.30 1.43 7.37
N LEU A 88 7.35 0.10 7.43
CA LEU A 88 7.94 -0.80 6.44
C LEU A 88 6.88 -1.52 5.60
N ARG A 89 5.61 -1.11 5.73
CA ARG A 89 4.51 -1.70 4.99
C ARG A 89 4.82 -1.64 3.49
N PRO A 90 4.52 -2.70 2.73
CA PRO A 90 4.79 -2.72 1.31
C PRO A 90 4.24 -1.49 0.59
N ILE A 91 5.01 -0.96 -0.35
CA ILE A 91 4.67 0.28 -1.05
C ILE A 91 3.31 0.15 -1.75
N CYS A 92 3.05 -1.01 -2.36
CA CYS A 92 1.77 -1.30 -3.00
C CYS A 92 0.58 -1.16 -2.04
N CYS A 93 0.77 -1.39 -0.75
CA CYS A 93 -0.30 -1.28 0.25
C CYS A 93 -0.36 0.10 0.91
N ARG A 94 0.78 0.78 1.10
CA ARG A 94 0.86 2.06 1.83
C ARG A 94 0.26 3.23 1.04
N TYR A 95 0.49 3.27 -0.26
CA TYR A 95 0.11 4.41 -1.10
C TYR A 95 -1.08 4.12 -2.04
N ILE A 96 -1.75 2.98 -1.86
CA ILE A 96 -2.86 2.52 -2.71
C ILE A 96 -4.02 3.53 -2.75
N SER A 97 -4.33 4.17 -1.62
CA SER A 97 -5.45 5.12 -1.47
C SER A 97 -5.22 6.46 -2.17
N TYR A 98 -3.98 6.69 -2.59
CA TYR A 98 -3.55 7.91 -3.27
C TYR A 98 -3.31 7.67 -4.75
N LYS A 99 -3.63 6.48 -5.28
CA LYS A 99 -3.45 6.10 -6.69
C LYS A 99 -4.79 5.97 -7.39
N ILE A 100 -4.82 6.33 -8.67
CA ILE A 100 -5.96 6.12 -9.56
C ILE A 100 -5.62 5.01 -10.55
N TYR A 101 -6.58 4.11 -10.81
CA TYR A 101 -6.42 3.03 -11.77
C TYR A 101 -7.15 3.39 -13.06
N GLU A 102 -6.39 3.48 -14.14
CA GLU A 102 -6.95 3.56 -15.49
C GLU A 102 -7.66 2.22 -15.81
N LYS A 103 -8.63 2.26 -16.72
CA LYS A 103 -9.47 1.10 -17.08
C LYS A 103 -8.70 -0.20 -17.39
N ASP A 104 -7.49 -0.06 -17.94
CA ASP A 104 -6.61 -1.17 -18.33
C ASP A 104 -5.54 -1.53 -17.28
N ASP A 105 -5.50 -0.81 -16.15
CA ASP A 105 -4.56 -1.12 -15.08
C ASP A 105 -4.99 -2.43 -14.38
N CYS A 106 -4.10 -3.44 -14.43
CA CYS A 106 -4.34 -4.76 -13.86
C CYS A 106 -4.21 -4.80 -12.33
N PHE A 107 -5.09 -4.13 -11.58
CA PHE A 107 -5.17 -4.30 -10.12
C PHE A 107 -6.61 -4.16 -9.60
N LYS A 108 -7.19 -5.27 -9.09
CA LYS A 108 -8.47 -5.28 -8.33
C LYS A 108 -8.28 -4.56 -7.00
N THR A 109 -8.46 -3.25 -6.95
CA THR A 109 -8.13 -2.46 -5.75
C THR A 109 -9.23 -1.47 -5.41
N CYS A 110 -9.21 -0.99 -4.17
CA CYS A 110 -10.17 -0.04 -3.65
C CYS A 110 -10.10 1.28 -4.42
N SER A 111 -11.24 1.83 -4.83
CA SER A 111 -11.33 3.18 -5.37
C SER A 111 -10.59 4.13 -4.42
N PRO A 112 -9.72 5.00 -4.93
CA PRO A 112 -9.14 6.00 -4.06
C PRO A 112 -10.21 7.02 -3.64
N LEU A 113 -11.28 7.20 -4.43
CA LEU A 113 -12.36 8.18 -4.24
C LEU A 113 -13.45 7.72 -3.27
N GLU A 114 -13.49 6.44 -2.93
CA GLU A 114 -14.45 5.93 -1.97
C GLU A 114 -13.73 5.21 -0.84
N PRO A 115 -14.16 5.38 0.42
CA PRO A 115 -13.71 4.51 1.48
C PRO A 115 -14.07 3.08 1.08
N CYS A 116 -13.13 2.14 1.29
CA CYS A 116 -13.44 0.74 1.08
C CYS A 116 -14.66 0.37 1.93
N ARG A 117 -15.56 -0.48 1.44
CA ARG A 117 -16.62 -1.06 2.25
C ARG A 117 -16.21 -2.51 2.42
N LYS A 118 -15.99 -3.00 3.65
CA LYS A 118 -15.47 -4.37 3.92
C LYS A 118 -16.15 -5.36 2.96
N SER A 119 -15.38 -6.02 2.09
CA SER A 119 -15.80 -6.94 0.99
C SER A 119 -16.21 -6.36 -0.38
N CYS A 120 -16.44 -5.05 -0.49
CA CYS A 120 -16.67 -4.34 -1.76
C CYS A 120 -15.61 -3.25 -1.95
N SER A 121 -14.59 -3.57 -2.75
CA SER A 121 -13.81 -2.52 -3.41
C SER A 121 -14.70 -1.95 -4.51
N THR A 122 -15.25 -0.76 -4.34
CA THR A 122 -15.77 -0.04 -5.50
C THR A 122 -14.58 0.19 -6.42
N VAL A 123 -14.62 -0.36 -7.62
CA VAL A 123 -13.60 -0.09 -8.64
C VAL A 123 -14.16 1.03 -9.49
N ILE A 124 -13.73 2.26 -9.23
CA ILE A 124 -14.00 3.35 -10.18
C ILE A 124 -12.95 3.21 -11.28
N ARG A 125 -13.39 2.76 -12.46
CA ARG A 125 -12.54 2.71 -13.65
C ARG A 125 -12.62 4.05 -14.35
N LEU A 126 -11.48 4.68 -14.53
CA LEU A 126 -11.41 5.99 -15.16
C LEU A 126 -10.76 5.85 -16.54
N GLU A 127 -11.35 6.49 -17.54
CA GLU A 127 -10.79 6.53 -18.88
C GLU A 127 -9.56 7.45 -18.86
N LYS A 128 -8.54 7.09 -19.63
CA LYS A 128 -7.28 7.86 -19.66
C LYS A 128 -7.48 9.33 -20.03
N LYS A 129 -8.46 9.61 -20.89
CA LYS A 129 -8.82 10.98 -21.33
C LYS A 129 -9.38 11.87 -20.22
N ASP A 130 -9.89 11.28 -19.13
CA ASP A 130 -10.48 12.04 -18.03
C ASP A 130 -9.43 12.43 -16.97
N VAL A 131 -8.24 11.84 -17.06
CA VAL A 131 -7.11 12.08 -16.16
C VAL A 131 -6.21 13.18 -16.73
N ARG A 132 -5.89 14.19 -15.92
CA ARG A 132 -4.99 15.28 -16.29
C ARG A 132 -3.67 15.18 -15.54
N ILE A 133 -2.55 15.41 -16.24
CA ILE A 133 -1.25 15.55 -15.59
C ILE A 133 -1.15 16.98 -15.08
N GLU A 134 -0.92 17.16 -13.77
CA GLU A 134 -0.83 18.49 -13.15
C GLU A 134 0.63 18.94 -13.06
N LYS A 135 1.41 18.21 -12.26
CA LYS A 135 2.85 18.42 -12.06
C LYS A 135 3.43 17.14 -11.50
N TYR A 136 4.61 16.74 -11.94
CA TYR A 136 5.29 15.56 -11.40
C TYR A 136 5.33 15.54 -9.85
N PRO A 137 4.96 14.43 -9.18
CA PRO A 137 4.38 13.17 -9.69
C PRO A 137 2.86 13.08 -9.42
N LEU A 138 2.11 14.14 -9.73
CA LEU A 138 0.68 14.28 -9.45
C LEU A 138 -0.13 14.35 -10.75
N LYS A 139 -1.24 13.63 -10.74
CA LYS A 139 -2.33 13.74 -11.71
C LYS A 139 -3.62 14.11 -11.01
N SER A 140 -4.59 14.64 -11.75
CA SER A 140 -5.91 14.97 -11.24
C SER A 140 -7.02 14.33 -12.07
N TYR A 141 -8.17 14.20 -11.43
CA TYR A 141 -9.43 13.83 -12.04
C TYR A 141 -10.51 14.79 -11.54
N GLN A 142 -11.36 15.26 -12.45
CA GLN A 142 -12.50 16.09 -12.10
C GLN A 142 -13.75 15.22 -12.04
N LEU A 143 -14.45 15.26 -10.90
CA LEU A 143 -15.73 14.60 -10.70
C LEU A 143 -16.71 15.65 -10.18
N ASN A 144 -17.77 15.89 -10.93
CA ASN A 144 -18.68 17.02 -10.71
C ASN A 144 -17.87 18.34 -10.73
N ASP A 145 -18.07 19.20 -9.73
CA ASP A 145 -17.36 20.48 -9.59
C ASP A 145 -16.09 20.38 -8.72
N GLU A 146 -15.72 19.18 -8.27
CA GLU A 146 -14.55 18.94 -7.42
C GLU A 146 -13.39 18.33 -8.22
N ARG A 147 -12.17 18.80 -7.91
CA ARG A 147 -10.93 18.26 -8.46
C ARG A 147 -10.21 17.43 -7.41
N TYR A 148 -9.88 16.20 -7.79
CA TYR A 148 -9.21 15.25 -6.92
C TYR A 148 -7.80 14.93 -7.45
N TYR A 149 -6.80 15.02 -6.59
CA TYR A 149 -5.40 14.76 -6.91
C TYR A 149 -4.93 13.35 -6.49
N PHE A 150 -4.04 12.75 -7.28
CA PHE A 150 -3.51 11.40 -7.09
C PHE A 150 -2.04 11.33 -7.49
N ILE A 151 -1.36 10.28 -7.01
CA ILE A 151 -0.01 9.91 -7.42
C ILE A 151 -0.07 9.39 -8.85
N ASP A 152 0.73 10.01 -9.70
CA ASP A 152 1.11 9.48 -11.01
C ASP A 152 2.34 8.59 -10.85
N ASP A 153 2.10 7.32 -10.55
CA ASP A 153 3.15 6.34 -10.35
C ASP A 153 3.86 5.92 -11.65
N LYS A 154 3.27 6.23 -12.81
CA LYS A 154 3.83 5.91 -14.13
C LYS A 154 4.99 6.83 -14.51
N VAL A 155 5.10 8.00 -13.89
CA VAL A 155 6.23 8.93 -14.10
C VAL A 155 7.35 8.73 -13.07
N ILE A 156 7.12 7.97 -11.99
CA ILE A 156 8.15 7.71 -10.97
C ILE A 156 9.06 6.56 -11.42
N GLU A 157 10.28 6.86 -11.84
CA GLU A 157 11.25 5.85 -12.32
C GLU A 157 11.55 4.79 -11.27
N GLU A 158 11.76 5.20 -10.01
CA GLU A 158 12.00 4.28 -8.90
C GLU A 158 10.79 3.35 -8.67
N TYR A 159 9.58 3.81 -9.00
CA TYR A 159 8.38 3.00 -8.89
C TYR A 159 8.29 1.94 -10.00
N LYS A 160 8.76 2.26 -11.21
CA LYS A 160 8.89 1.28 -12.31
C LYS A 160 9.89 0.19 -11.95
N GLU A 161 11.07 0.58 -11.46
CA GLU A 161 12.07 -0.38 -10.97
C GLU A 161 11.54 -1.27 -9.86
N TYR A 162 10.82 -0.65 -8.91
CA TYR A 162 10.16 -1.36 -7.82
C TYR A 162 9.19 -2.43 -8.35
N LYS A 163 8.29 -2.07 -9.28
CA LYS A 163 7.32 -2.99 -9.89
C LYS A 163 8.01 -4.20 -10.55
N ASN A 164 9.11 -3.98 -11.26
CA ASN A 164 9.87 -5.05 -11.90
C ASN A 164 10.55 -6.01 -10.91
N LYS A 165 10.75 -5.58 -9.66
CA LYS A 165 11.36 -6.37 -8.58
C LYS A 165 10.34 -7.02 -7.66
N GLN A 166 9.03 -6.79 -7.83
CA GLN A 166 7.98 -7.39 -7.02
C GLN A 166 7.70 -8.84 -7.44
N ASN A 167 8.53 -9.78 -6.98
CA ASN A 167 8.40 -11.20 -7.32
C ASN A 167 8.43 -12.13 -6.10
N VAL A 168 8.35 -11.57 -4.89
CA VAL A 168 8.45 -12.36 -3.66
C VAL A 168 7.16 -12.29 -2.86
N LYS A 169 6.66 -13.46 -2.41
CA LYS A 169 5.50 -13.52 -1.52
C LYS A 169 5.84 -12.93 -0.16
N LEU A 170 4.94 -12.09 0.37
CA LEU A 170 5.09 -11.53 1.73
C LEU A 170 5.23 -12.62 2.81
N ASN A 171 4.58 -13.79 2.66
CA ASN A 171 4.71 -14.92 3.60
C ASN A 171 6.15 -15.44 3.74
N SER A 172 7.01 -15.23 2.74
CA SER A 172 8.42 -15.63 2.82
C SER A 172 9.21 -14.88 3.92
N VAL A 173 8.71 -13.74 4.40
CA VAL A 173 9.24 -13.06 5.60
C VAL A 173 9.10 -13.98 6.81
N ILE A 174 7.96 -14.64 6.96
CA ILE A 174 7.66 -15.52 8.09
C ILE A 174 8.52 -16.79 8.03
N GLU A 175 8.69 -17.35 6.83
CA GLU A 175 9.57 -18.49 6.60
C GLU A 175 11.02 -18.19 6.97
N GLU A 176 11.48 -16.95 6.77
CA GLU A 176 12.86 -16.54 7.04
C GLU A 176 13.15 -16.22 8.51
N ILE A 177 12.20 -15.62 9.24
CA ILE A 177 12.40 -15.29 10.67
C ILE A 177 12.22 -16.49 11.61
N LYS A 178 11.68 -17.61 11.08
CA LYS A 178 11.56 -18.90 11.78
C LYS A 178 12.88 -19.68 11.80
N LYS A 179 13.78 -19.40 10.85
CA LYS A 179 15.16 -19.93 10.82
C LYS A 179 16.02 -19.17 11.82
#